data_AF-A0A3S0CFD4-F1
#
_entry.id   AF-A0A3S0CFD4-F1
#
_cell.length_a   1.000
_cell.length_b   1.000
_cell.length_c   1.000
_cell.angle_alpha   90.00
_cell.angle_beta   90.00
_cell.angle_gamma   90.00
#
_symmetry.space_group_name_H-M   'P 1'
#
loop_
_entity.id
_entity.type
_entity.pdbx_description
1 polymer ?
#
loop_
_entity_poly.entity_id
_entity_poly.type
_entity_poly.pdbx_seq_one_letter_code
_entity_poly.pdbx_strand_id
1 'polypeptide(L)'
;IDHLLVRAATETGRAVRFNTEAKARYLRFARSADAPWRGNFRDLSASVTRMATLADGGRISTGLVDAEIQRLQWQWQSAAQAQVPDVDLDALLPAEAASQLDLFDRLQLEAVIRICQQSQTLSDAGRRLFDQSRSQRAVVNDADRLRKYLLKFGLTWDALRRR
;
A
#
# COMPACT_ATOMS: atom_id res chain seq x y z
N ILE A 1 -16.64 -12.97 14.12
CA ILE A 1 -17.65 -11.89 13.94
C ILE A 1 -18.75 -12.01 14.97
N ASP A 2 -19.41 -13.17 15.11
CA ASP A 2 -20.55 -13.30 16.05
C ASP A 2 -20.16 -12.96 17.50
N HIS A 3 -18.99 -13.41 17.98
CA HIS A 3 -18.42 -12.98 19.27
C HIS A 3 -18.23 -11.45 19.38
N LEU A 4 -17.79 -10.79 18.30
CA LEU A 4 -17.59 -9.34 18.28
C LEU A 4 -18.92 -8.58 18.33
N LEU A 5 -19.98 -9.12 17.73
CA LEU A 5 -21.33 -8.54 17.82
C LEU A 5 -21.92 -8.65 19.22
N VAL A 6 -21.71 -9.78 19.89
CA VAL A 6 -22.11 -9.95 21.29
C VAL A 6 -21.39 -8.93 22.17
N ARG A 7 -20.07 -8.78 21.98
CA ARG A 7 -19.29 -7.78 22.71
C ARG A 7 -19.74 -6.35 22.40
N ALA A 8 -19.96 -6.01 21.13
CA ALA A 8 -20.47 -4.69 20.76
C ALA A 8 -21.85 -4.44 21.39
N ALA A 9 -22.72 -5.45 21.43
CA ALA A 9 -24.04 -5.35 22.07
C ALA A 9 -23.95 -5.14 23.58
N THR A 10 -22.96 -5.73 24.27
CA THR A 10 -22.72 -5.45 25.69
C THR A 10 -22.22 -4.02 25.92
N GLU A 11 -21.46 -3.46 24.98
CA GLU A 11 -20.93 -2.10 25.09
C GLU A 11 -21.98 -1.03 24.71
N THR A 12 -22.83 -1.28 23.71
CA THR A 12 -23.85 -0.33 23.22
C THR A 12 -25.24 -0.54 23.83
N GLY A 13 -25.46 -1.61 24.59
CA GLY A 13 -26.74 -1.98 25.16
C GLY A 13 -27.80 -2.42 24.14
N ARG A 14 -27.41 -2.66 22.88
CA ARG A 14 -28.32 -3.02 21.79
C ARG A 14 -27.81 -4.24 21.03
N ALA A 15 -28.65 -5.27 20.92
CA ALA A 15 -28.33 -6.45 20.13
C ALA A 15 -28.39 -6.12 18.62
N VAL A 16 -27.27 -6.36 17.92
CA VAL A 16 -27.15 -6.09 16.49
C VAL A 16 -26.86 -7.38 15.74
N ARG A 17 -27.46 -7.53 14.55
CA ARG A 17 -27.31 -8.72 13.71
C ARG A 17 -27.08 -8.31 12.26
N PHE A 18 -26.27 -9.07 11.53
CA PHE A 18 -26.22 -8.94 10.07
C PHE A 18 -27.48 -9.53 9.45
N ASN A 19 -27.96 -8.91 8.37
CA ASN A 19 -28.78 -9.66 7.43
C ASN A 19 -27.90 -10.69 6.68
N THR A 20 -28.52 -11.71 6.09
CA THR A 20 -27.80 -12.84 5.48
C THR A 20 -26.86 -12.38 4.37
N GLU A 21 -27.32 -11.49 3.50
CA GLU A 21 -26.56 -10.97 2.37
C GLU A 21 -25.37 -10.10 2.80
N ALA A 22 -25.55 -9.24 3.79
CA ALA A 22 -24.53 -8.38 4.37
C ALA A 22 -23.45 -9.23 5.05
N LYS A 23 -23.84 -10.29 5.79
CA LYS A 23 -22.86 -11.21 6.40
C LYS A 23 -22.02 -11.88 5.32
N ALA A 24 -22.65 -12.41 4.27
CA ALA A 24 -21.95 -13.05 3.17
C ALA A 24 -20.99 -12.08 2.45
N ARG A 25 -21.46 -10.87 2.16
CA ARG A 25 -20.68 -9.82 1.50
C ARG A 25 -19.48 -9.38 2.33
N TYR A 26 -19.69 -9.08 3.61
CA TYR A 26 -18.62 -8.68 4.52
C TYR A 26 -17.58 -9.80 4.69
N LEU A 27 -18.02 -11.07 4.86
CA LEU A 27 -17.11 -12.21 4.95
C LEU A 27 -16.34 -12.48 3.66
N ARG A 28 -16.93 -12.20 2.49
CA ARG A 28 -16.22 -12.31 1.21
C ARG A 28 -15.11 -11.27 1.13
N PHE A 29 -15.42 -10.01 1.44
CA PHE A 29 -14.41 -8.95 1.50
C PHE A 29 -13.33 -9.23 2.55
N ALA A 30 -13.72 -9.59 3.77
CA ALA A 30 -12.78 -9.82 4.88
C ALA A 30 -11.78 -10.96 4.63
N ARG A 31 -12.08 -11.87 3.68
CA ARG A 31 -11.21 -12.97 3.25
C ARG A 31 -10.47 -12.70 1.94
N SER A 32 -10.71 -11.56 1.29
CA SER A 32 -10.07 -11.18 0.04
C SER A 32 -8.70 -10.53 0.27
N ALA A 33 -7.88 -10.48 -0.78
CA ALA A 33 -6.61 -9.76 -0.75
C ALA A 33 -6.78 -8.24 -0.52
N ASP A 34 -7.96 -7.69 -0.82
CA ASP A 34 -8.29 -6.28 -0.63
C ASP A 34 -8.50 -5.91 0.85
N ALA A 35 -8.48 -6.90 1.76
CA ALA A 35 -8.60 -6.71 3.19
C ALA A 35 -7.29 -7.05 3.92
N PRO A 36 -6.25 -6.18 3.87
CA PRO A 36 -4.95 -6.45 4.49
C PRO A 36 -4.98 -6.52 6.01
N TRP A 37 -6.03 -6.00 6.68
CA TRP A 37 -6.18 -6.00 8.14
C TRP A 37 -4.87 -5.64 8.88
N ARG A 38 -4.26 -4.49 8.54
CA ARG A 38 -2.91 -4.12 9.04
C ARG A 38 -2.79 -4.12 10.57
N GLY A 39 -3.86 -3.77 11.28
CA GLY A 39 -3.96 -3.85 12.75
C GLY A 39 -4.48 -5.19 13.28
N ASN A 40 -4.49 -6.24 12.47
CA ASN A 40 -5.01 -7.57 12.78
C ASN A 40 -6.43 -7.50 13.38
N PHE A 41 -6.61 -8.15 14.53
CA PHE A 41 -7.87 -8.22 15.24
C PHE A 41 -8.43 -6.85 15.66
N ARG A 42 -7.56 -5.85 15.88
CA ARG A 42 -7.98 -4.49 16.27
C ARG A 42 -8.80 -3.84 15.16
N ASP A 43 -8.36 -3.98 13.91
CA ASP A 43 -9.05 -3.40 12.75
C ASP A 43 -10.39 -4.09 12.52
N LEU A 44 -10.42 -5.43 12.63
CA LEU A 44 -11.66 -6.21 12.53
C LEU A 44 -12.66 -5.83 13.64
N SER A 45 -12.20 -5.74 14.89
CA SER A 45 -13.05 -5.34 16.02
C SER A 45 -13.61 -3.94 15.82
N ALA A 46 -12.77 -2.98 15.42
CA ALA A 46 -13.20 -1.60 15.18
C ALA A 46 -14.23 -1.51 14.03
N SER A 47 -14.04 -2.31 12.97
CA SER A 47 -14.99 -2.40 11.85
C SER A 47 -16.35 -2.93 12.28
N VAL A 48 -16.37 -4.05 13.03
CA VAL A 48 -17.61 -4.63 13.54
C VAL A 48 -18.31 -3.69 14.52
N THR A 49 -17.57 -3.03 15.42
CA THR A 49 -18.14 -2.05 16.36
C THR A 49 -18.79 -0.89 15.61
N ARG A 50 -18.14 -0.31 14.59
CA ARG A 50 -18.74 0.78 13.78
C ARG A 50 -20.03 0.36 13.10
N MET A 51 -20.04 -0.81 12.43
CA MET A 51 -21.26 -1.32 11.82
C MET A 51 -22.34 -1.60 12.87
N ALA A 52 -21.98 -2.05 14.07
CA ALA A 52 -22.94 -2.25 15.15
C ALA A 52 -23.53 -0.92 15.66
N THR A 53 -22.70 0.11 15.82
CA THR A 53 -23.15 1.44 16.25
C THR A 53 -24.08 2.12 15.25
N LEU A 54 -23.82 1.94 13.94
CA LEU A 54 -24.57 2.58 12.86
C LEU A 54 -25.77 1.75 12.36
N ALA A 55 -26.00 0.57 12.92
CA ALA A 55 -27.11 -0.29 12.55
C ALA A 55 -28.43 0.20 13.14
N ASP A 56 -29.11 1.08 12.40
CA ASP A 56 -30.46 1.52 12.74
C ASP A 56 -31.42 0.32 12.83
N GLY A 57 -32.15 0.21 13.95
CA GLY A 57 -33.03 -0.92 14.22
C GLY A 57 -32.32 -2.25 14.52
N GLY A 58 -31.01 -2.24 14.83
CA GLY A 58 -30.26 -3.43 15.23
C GLY A 58 -29.96 -4.40 14.08
N ARG A 59 -30.07 -3.93 12.84
CA ARG A 59 -29.75 -4.73 11.64
C ARG A 59 -28.66 -4.07 10.81
N ILE A 60 -27.57 -4.79 10.59
CA ILE A 60 -26.51 -4.40 9.65
C ILE A 60 -26.99 -4.79 8.24
N SER A 61 -27.31 -3.77 7.45
CA SER A 61 -27.73 -3.90 6.05
C SER A 61 -26.53 -4.05 5.12
N THR A 62 -26.80 -4.45 3.88
CA THR A 62 -25.78 -4.52 2.81
C THR A 62 -25.18 -3.14 2.53
N GLY A 63 -26.01 -2.09 2.51
CA GLY A 63 -25.55 -0.71 2.34
C GLY A 63 -24.61 -0.25 3.45
N LEU A 64 -24.84 -0.67 4.70
CA LEU A 64 -23.93 -0.35 5.81
C LEU A 64 -22.59 -1.08 5.68
N VAL A 65 -22.62 -2.34 5.21
CA VAL A 65 -21.40 -3.10 4.89
C VAL A 65 -20.63 -2.43 3.76
N ASP A 66 -21.30 -1.96 2.71
CA ASP A 66 -20.66 -1.28 1.59
C ASP A 66 -19.95 0.01 2.02
N ALA A 67 -20.63 0.82 2.83
CA ALA A 67 -20.04 2.03 3.38
C ALA A 67 -18.79 1.72 4.25
N GLU A 68 -18.84 0.63 5.03
CA GLU A 68 -17.69 0.23 5.85
C GLU A 68 -16.54 -0.35 5.01
N ILE A 69 -16.83 -1.11 3.95
CA ILE A 69 -15.82 -1.59 3.00
C ILE A 69 -15.10 -0.40 2.36
N GLN A 70 -15.84 0.59 1.87
CA GLN A 70 -15.28 1.80 1.27
C GLN A 70 -14.39 2.56 2.26
N ARG A 71 -14.83 2.69 3.52
CA ARG A 71 -14.03 3.29 4.59
C ARG A 71 -12.71 2.56 4.80
N LEU A 72 -12.75 1.23 4.92
CA LEU A 72 -11.56 0.41 5.14
C LEU A 72 -10.59 0.53 3.96
N GLN A 73 -11.11 0.47 2.73
CA GLN A 73 -10.30 0.69 1.52
C GLN A 73 -9.63 2.06 1.53
N TRP A 74 -10.36 3.13 1.85
CA TRP A 74 -9.80 4.48 1.91
C TRP A 74 -8.76 4.63 3.04
N GLN A 75 -9.01 4.02 4.20
CA GLN A 75 -8.07 4.01 5.32
C GLN A 75 -6.76 3.30 4.96
N TRP A 76 -6.84 2.17 4.26
CA TRP A 76 -5.66 1.41 3.85
C TRP A 76 -4.93 2.03 2.66
N GLN A 77 -5.66 2.65 1.72
CA GLN A 77 -5.06 3.47 0.65
C GLN A 77 -4.32 4.66 1.24
N SER A 78 -4.92 5.40 2.18
CA SER A 78 -4.27 6.53 2.84
C SER A 78 -3.03 6.09 3.63
N ALA A 79 -3.08 4.93 4.29
CA ALA A 79 -1.91 4.37 4.98
C ALA A 79 -0.81 3.90 4.00
N ALA A 80 -1.17 3.47 2.79
CA ALA A 80 -0.23 3.15 1.72
C ALA A 80 0.36 4.42 1.09
N GLN A 81 -0.44 5.48 0.90
CA GLN A 81 0.01 6.78 0.38
C GLN A 81 0.86 7.55 1.40
N ALA A 82 0.63 7.36 2.70
CA ALA A 82 1.51 7.86 3.76
C ALA A 82 2.89 7.17 3.74
N GLN A 83 3.04 6.05 3.03
CA GLN A 83 4.32 5.41 2.77
C GLN A 83 4.93 5.98 1.47
N VAL A 84 5.50 7.18 1.60
CA VAL A 84 6.39 7.86 0.65
C VAL A 84 5.68 8.37 -0.62
N PRO A 85 5.94 9.62 -1.08
CA PRO A 85 5.40 10.09 -2.35
C PRO A 85 5.71 9.09 -3.46
N ASP A 86 4.67 8.76 -4.23
CA ASP A 86 4.81 7.87 -5.36
C ASP A 86 5.77 8.51 -6.38
N VAL A 87 6.68 7.70 -6.91
CA VAL A 87 7.60 8.20 -7.94
C VAL A 87 6.78 8.25 -9.22
N ASP A 88 6.38 9.45 -9.62
CA ASP A 88 5.67 9.67 -10.88
C ASP A 88 6.61 9.41 -12.07
N LEU A 89 6.67 8.14 -12.48
CA LEU A 89 7.47 7.71 -13.63
C LEU A 89 6.99 8.34 -14.93
N ASP A 90 5.70 8.62 -15.05
CA ASP A 90 5.12 9.22 -16.26
C ASP A 90 5.54 10.68 -16.42
N ALA A 91 5.92 11.35 -15.32
CA ALA A 91 6.57 12.66 -15.34
C ALA A 91 8.11 12.62 -15.53
N LEU A 92 8.75 11.47 -15.31
CA LEU A 92 10.22 11.32 -15.40
C LEU A 92 10.67 10.70 -16.72
N LEU A 93 9.83 9.90 -17.36
CA LEU A 93 10.12 9.19 -18.60
C LEU A 93 9.28 9.77 -19.75
N PRO A 94 9.78 9.73 -21.00
CA PRO A 94 8.94 9.92 -22.17
C PRO A 94 7.77 8.91 -22.17
N ALA A 95 6.59 9.32 -22.63
CA ALA A 95 5.37 8.49 -22.62
C ALA A 95 5.58 7.15 -23.34
N GLU A 96 6.37 7.14 -24.42
CA GLU A 96 6.72 5.95 -25.18
C GLU A 96 7.55 4.97 -24.36
N ALA A 97 8.52 5.47 -23.57
CA ALA A 97 9.37 4.66 -22.72
C ALA A 97 8.60 4.11 -21.51
N ALA A 98 7.74 4.92 -20.90
CA ALA A 98 6.90 4.49 -19.78
C ALA A 98 5.91 3.38 -20.18
N SER A 99 5.33 3.47 -21.39
CA SER A 99 4.36 2.48 -21.90
C SER A 99 4.97 1.12 -22.25
N GLN A 100 6.29 1.04 -22.46
CA GLN A 100 7.00 -0.18 -22.82
C GLN A 100 7.57 -0.94 -21.61
N LEU A 101 7.45 -0.35 -20.41
CA LEU A 101 7.89 -1.01 -19.18
C LEU A 101 6.87 -2.03 -18.73
N ASP A 102 7.35 -3.25 -18.48
CA ASP A 102 6.55 -4.22 -17.75
C ASP A 102 6.41 -3.79 -16.27
N LEU A 103 5.47 -4.41 -15.56
CA LEU A 103 5.23 -4.11 -14.15
C LEU A 103 6.46 -4.41 -13.27
N PHE A 104 7.31 -5.36 -13.65
CA PHE A 104 8.48 -5.73 -12.87
C PHE A 104 9.57 -4.65 -12.93
N ASP A 105 9.92 -4.22 -14.14
CA ASP A 105 10.85 -3.13 -14.41
C ASP A 105 10.31 -1.82 -13.82
N ARG A 106 8.99 -1.58 -13.90
CA ARG A 106 8.35 -0.40 -13.30
C ARG A 106 8.56 -0.35 -11.79
N LEU A 107 8.22 -1.42 -11.07
CA LEU A 107 8.38 -1.50 -9.62
C LEU A 107 9.85 -1.38 -9.19
N GLN A 108 10.77 -1.98 -9.95
CA GLN A 108 12.20 -1.88 -9.67
C GLN A 108 12.70 -0.45 -9.86
N LEU A 109 12.32 0.20 -10.96
CA LEU A 109 12.75 1.55 -11.29
C LEU A 109 12.22 2.58 -10.28
N GLU A 110 10.95 2.48 -9.88
CA GLU A 110 10.36 3.31 -8.82
C GLU A 110 11.15 3.21 -7.51
N ALA A 111 11.47 1.97 -7.09
CA ALA A 111 12.26 1.74 -5.88
C ALA A 111 13.67 2.32 -5.97
N VAL A 112 14.34 2.18 -7.13
CA VAL A 112 15.68 2.73 -7.37
C VAL A 112 15.66 4.26 -7.34
N ILE A 113 14.72 4.90 -8.06
CA ILE A 113 14.60 6.36 -8.10
C ILE A 113 14.33 6.92 -6.71
N ARG A 114 13.48 6.28 -5.92
CA ARG A 114 13.19 6.68 -4.55
C ARG A 114 14.45 6.74 -3.69
N ILE A 115 15.29 5.71 -3.76
CA ILE A 115 16.56 5.69 -3.02
C ILE A 115 17.52 6.76 -3.55
N CYS A 116 17.55 6.98 -4.87
CA CYS A 116 18.33 8.06 -5.46
C CYS A 116 17.92 9.45 -4.94
N GLN A 117 16.61 9.75 -4.88
CA GLN A 117 16.08 11.03 -4.40
C GLN A 117 16.36 11.26 -2.89
N GLN A 118 16.43 10.19 -2.10
CA GLN A 118 16.71 10.25 -0.66
C GLN A 118 18.22 10.27 -0.32
N SER A 119 19.08 10.14 -1.32
CA SER A 119 20.53 10.04 -1.14
C SER A 119 21.23 11.32 -1.56
N GLN A 120 22.26 11.72 -0.80
CA GLN A 120 22.99 12.96 -1.06
C GLN A 120 23.91 12.86 -2.30
N THR A 121 24.38 11.65 -2.60
CA THR A 121 25.29 11.37 -3.70
C THR A 121 24.94 10.05 -4.38
N LEU A 122 25.34 9.91 -5.65
CA LEU A 122 25.17 8.68 -6.41
C LEU A 122 25.88 7.48 -5.75
N SER A 123 27.02 7.72 -5.10
CA SER A 123 27.75 6.69 -4.36
C SER A 123 27.01 6.24 -3.10
N ASP A 124 26.34 7.14 -2.38
CA ASP A 124 25.48 6.80 -1.23
C ASP A 124 24.27 5.96 -1.67
N ALA A 125 23.57 6.38 -2.73
CA ALA A 125 22.47 5.64 -3.31
C ALA A 125 22.91 4.23 -3.76
N GLY A 126 24.05 4.15 -4.46
CA GLY A 126 24.61 2.87 -4.92
C GLY A 126 24.96 1.92 -3.77
N ARG A 127 25.56 2.42 -2.69
CA ARG A 127 25.88 1.60 -1.51
C ARG A 127 24.63 1.04 -0.85
N ARG A 128 23.57 1.85 -0.73
CA ARG A 128 22.28 1.41 -0.19
C ARG A 128 21.61 0.35 -1.06
N LEU A 129 21.62 0.54 -2.38
CA LEU A 129 21.02 -0.38 -3.35
C LEU A 129 21.77 -1.71 -3.47
N PHE A 130 23.10 -1.67 -3.36
CA PHE A 130 23.95 -2.83 -3.62
C PHE A 130 24.61 -3.41 -2.36
N ASP A 131 24.10 -3.09 -1.17
CA ASP A 131 24.71 -3.38 0.13
C ASP A 131 25.14 -4.85 0.31
N GLN A 132 24.29 -5.79 -0.13
CA GLN A 132 24.64 -7.21 -0.09
C GLN A 132 25.59 -7.62 -1.22
N SER A 133 25.30 -7.20 -2.46
CA SER A 133 26.05 -7.67 -3.65
C SER A 133 27.47 -7.10 -3.77
N ARG A 134 27.73 -5.96 -3.12
CA ARG A 134 29.07 -5.33 -3.10
C ARG A 134 30.09 -6.14 -2.31
N SER A 135 29.67 -6.86 -1.26
CA SER A 135 30.56 -7.72 -0.46
C SER A 135 31.11 -8.93 -1.23
N GLN A 136 30.43 -9.31 -2.32
CA GLN A 136 30.76 -10.48 -3.13
C GLN A 136 31.53 -10.13 -4.40
N ARG A 137 31.88 -8.85 -4.63
CA ARG A 137 32.53 -8.38 -5.86
C ARG A 137 33.97 -7.95 -5.64
N ALA A 138 34.85 -8.40 -6.53
CA ALA A 138 36.26 -8.02 -6.54
C ALA A 138 36.49 -6.52 -6.84
N VAL A 139 35.60 -5.90 -7.63
CA VAL A 139 35.61 -4.46 -7.92
C VAL A 139 34.25 -3.87 -7.55
N VAL A 140 34.26 -2.98 -6.56
CA VAL A 140 33.07 -2.29 -6.06
C VAL A 140 33.02 -0.88 -6.65
N ASN A 141 32.26 -0.72 -7.74
CA ASN A 141 31.92 0.60 -8.29
C ASN A 141 30.40 0.73 -8.41
N ASP A 142 29.76 0.86 -7.25
CA ASP A 142 28.31 0.93 -7.09
C ASP A 142 27.71 2.15 -7.79
N ALA A 143 28.44 3.28 -7.81
CA ALA A 143 28.02 4.51 -8.48
C ALA A 143 27.95 4.36 -10.00
N ASP A 144 28.95 3.72 -10.62
CA ASP A 144 28.92 3.45 -12.07
C ASP A 144 27.82 2.46 -12.46
N ARG A 145 27.62 1.42 -11.63
CA ARG A 145 26.54 0.46 -11.83
C ARG A 145 25.17 1.12 -11.78
N LEU A 146 24.95 1.99 -10.80
CA LEU A 146 23.71 2.75 -10.67
C LEU A 146 23.52 3.71 -11.86
N ARG A 147 24.60 4.39 -12.29
CA ARG A 147 24.56 5.27 -13.48
C ARG A 147 24.14 4.51 -14.74
N LYS A 148 24.74 3.34 -15.00
CA LYS A 148 24.40 2.49 -16.14
C LYS A 148 22.97 1.99 -16.08
N TYR A 149 22.48 1.65 -14.90
CA TYR A 149 21.09 1.24 -14.70
C TYR A 149 20.12 2.37 -15.06
N LEU A 150 20.31 3.58 -14.52
CA LEU A 150 19.46 4.74 -14.83
C LEU A 150 19.48 5.08 -16.33
N LEU A 151 20.66 4.97 -16.96
CA LEU A 151 20.82 5.27 -18.39
C LEU A 151 20.03 4.30 -19.29
N LYS A 152 19.81 3.04 -18.88
CA LYS A 152 18.93 2.08 -19.60
C LYS A 152 17.53 2.65 -19.81
N PHE A 153 17.07 3.48 -18.87
CA PHE A 153 15.76 4.13 -18.90
C PHE A 153 15.83 5.59 -19.36
N GLY A 154 16.97 6.04 -19.90
CA GLY A 154 17.17 7.43 -20.33
C GLY A 154 17.27 8.44 -19.18
N LEU A 155 17.41 7.99 -17.94
CA LEU A 155 17.48 8.84 -16.76
C LEU A 155 18.92 9.17 -16.39
N THR A 156 19.12 10.37 -15.84
CA THR A 156 20.41 10.80 -15.28
C THR A 156 20.24 11.22 -13.82
N TRP A 157 21.31 11.08 -13.04
CA TRP A 157 21.30 11.47 -11.61
C TRP A 157 20.88 12.93 -11.40
N ASP A 158 21.33 13.83 -12.27
CA ASP A 158 20.99 15.25 -12.17
C ASP A 158 19.52 15.51 -12.49
N ALA A 159 18.93 14.76 -13.42
CA ALA A 159 17.49 14.84 -13.72
C ALA A 159 16.63 14.43 -12.52
N LEU A 160 17.08 13.45 -11.72
CA LEU A 160 16.37 13.00 -10.52
C LEU A 160 16.42 14.00 -9.36
N ARG A 161 17.37 14.94 -9.34
CA ARG A 161 17.56 15.92 -8.25
C ARG A 161 16.97 17.31 -8.52
N ARG A 162 16.64 17.66 -9.76
CA ARG A 162 16.17 19.01 -10.14
C ARG A 162 14.69 19.28 -9.80
N ARG A 163 14.20 18.82 -8.65
CA ARG A 163 12.85 19.16 -8.15
C ARG A 163 12.92 19.72 -6.75
#